data_AF-K2JQY4-F1
#
_entry.id   AF-K2JQY4-F1
#
_cell.length_a   1.000
_cell.length_b   1.000
_cell.length_c   1.000
_cell.angle_alpha   90.00
_cell.angle_beta   90.00
_cell.angle_gamma   90.00
#
_symmetry.space_group_name_H-M   'P 1'
#
loop_
_entity.id
_entity.type
_entity.pdbx_description
1 polymer ?
#
loop_
_entity_poly.entity_id
_entity_poly.type
_entity_poly.pdbx_seq_one_letter_code
_entity_poly.pdbx_strand_id
1 'polypeptide(L)'
;MTEKTVTRAQLSEAVYQEVGLSRNESADLVETVLNEVADALERGEMVKISSFGSFSVRQKGRRIGRNPKTGEEVPILPRRVLVFRPSHVLKNRINAQLTGKRG
;
A
#
# COMPACT_ATOMS: atom_id res chain seq x y z
N MET A 1 16.15 -14.18 -9.13
CA MET A 1 14.69 -14.32 -8.91
C MET A 1 14.02 -13.30 -9.81
N THR A 2 13.25 -13.75 -10.80
CA THR A 2 12.43 -12.83 -11.60
C THR A 2 11.42 -12.18 -10.67
N GLU A 3 11.43 -10.85 -10.57
CA GLU A 3 10.46 -10.12 -9.77
C GLU A 3 9.07 -10.31 -10.38
N LYS A 4 8.29 -11.23 -9.82
CA LYS A 4 6.90 -11.43 -10.21
C LYS A 4 6.07 -10.32 -9.57
N THR A 5 5.69 -9.32 -10.35
CA THR A 5 4.78 -8.25 -9.92
C THR A 5 3.37 -8.79 -9.74
N VAL A 6 2.75 -8.50 -8.59
CA VAL A 6 1.33 -8.78 -8.37
C VAL A 6 0.49 -7.68 -9.02
N THR A 7 -0.42 -8.04 -9.92
CA THR A 7 -1.32 -7.10 -10.61
C THR A 7 -2.75 -7.18 -10.10
N ARG A 8 -3.58 -6.18 -10.41
CA ARG A 8 -5.02 -6.19 -10.10
C ARG A 8 -5.74 -7.44 -10.65
N ALA A 9 -5.36 -7.89 -11.85
CA ALA A 9 -5.93 -9.10 -12.45
C ALA A 9 -5.62 -10.35 -11.59
N GLN A 10 -4.43 -10.43 -11.00
CA GLN A 10 -4.06 -11.54 -10.11
C GLN A 10 -4.77 -11.45 -8.75
N LEU A 11 -5.02 -10.25 -8.23
CA LEU A 11 -5.86 -10.08 -7.04
C LEU A 11 -7.30 -10.51 -7.30
N SER A 12 -7.85 -10.16 -8.48
CA SER A 12 -9.20 -10.54 -8.90
C SER A 12 -9.32 -12.05 -9.08
N GLU A 13 -8.30 -12.68 -9.67
CA GLU A 13 -8.22 -14.15 -9.78
C GLU A 13 -8.22 -14.81 -8.41
N ALA A 14 -7.46 -14.28 -7.44
CA ALA A 14 -7.42 -14.83 -6.09
C ALA A 14 -8.81 -14.79 -5.42
N VAL A 15 -9.58 -13.72 -5.62
CA VAL A 15 -10.97 -13.64 -5.14
C VAL A 15 -11.87 -14.64 -5.87
N TYR A 16 -11.75 -14.74 -7.19
CA TYR A 16 -12.52 -15.70 -8.00
C TYR A 16 -12.36 -17.15 -7.51
N GLN A 17 -11.13 -17.56 -7.22
CA GLN A 17 -10.82 -18.93 -6.79
C GLN A 17 -11.38 -19.29 -5.40
N GLU A 18 -11.58 -18.29 -4.53
CA GLU A 18 -12.02 -18.52 -3.15
C GLU A 18 -13.54 -18.43 -2.97
N VAL A 19 -14.21 -17.56 -3.72
CA VAL A 19 -15.60 -17.14 -3.40
C VAL A 19 -16.64 -17.71 -4.37
N GLY A 20 -16.23 -18.39 -5.45
CA GLY A 20 -17.15 -19.03 -6.40
C GLY A 20 -18.00 -18.05 -7.23
N LEU A 21 -17.68 -16.76 -7.18
CA LEU A 21 -18.28 -15.71 -8.00
C LEU A 21 -17.78 -15.79 -9.44
N SER A 22 -18.41 -15.07 -10.36
CA SER A 22 -17.85 -14.92 -11.71
C SER A 22 -16.56 -14.10 -11.70
N ARG A 23 -15.77 -14.22 -12.76
CA ARG A 23 -14.53 -13.43 -12.94
C ARG A 23 -14.81 -11.92 -12.94
N ASN A 24 -15.94 -11.51 -13.52
CA ASN A 24 -16.34 -10.10 -13.58
C ASN A 24 -16.70 -9.58 -12.19
N GLU A 25 -17.56 -10.28 -11.46
CA GLU A 25 -17.93 -9.90 -10.09
C GLU A 25 -16.71 -9.85 -9.16
N SER A 26 -15.77 -10.79 -9.32
CA SER A 26 -14.53 -10.79 -8.55
C SER A 26 -13.65 -9.57 -8.84
N ALA A 27 -13.57 -9.15 -10.11
CA ALA A 27 -12.85 -7.94 -10.51
C ALA A 27 -13.53 -6.68 -9.97
N ASP A 28 -14.86 -6.61 -10.05
CA ASP A 28 -15.64 -5.47 -9.56
C ASP A 28 -15.53 -5.31 -8.04
N LEU A 29 -15.48 -6.41 -7.29
CA LEU A 29 -15.26 -6.39 -5.84
C LEU A 29 -13.87 -5.85 -5.48
N VAL A 30 -12.82 -6.31 -6.18
CA VAL A 30 -11.47 -5.79 -5.96
C VAL A 30 -11.40 -4.30 -6.27
N GLU A 31 -12.01 -3.86 -7.37
CA GLU A 31 -12.07 -2.44 -7.74
C GLU A 31 -12.80 -1.61 -6.68
N THR A 32 -13.94 -2.12 -6.19
CA THR A 32 -14.73 -1.46 -5.14
C THR A 32 -13.91 -1.25 -3.87
N VAL A 33 -13.15 -2.26 -3.43
CA VAL A 33 -12.28 -2.13 -2.26
C VAL A 33 -11.17 -1.10 -2.49
N LEU A 34 -10.54 -1.09 -3.68
CA LEU A 34 -9.49 -0.13 -4.00
C LEU A 34 -10.02 1.31 -4.05
N ASN A 35 -11.21 1.51 -4.61
CA ASN A 35 -11.89 2.81 -4.66
C ASN A 35 -12.23 3.32 -3.26
N GLU A 36 -12.81 2.48 -2.40
CA GLU A 36 -13.12 2.88 -1.02
C GLU A 36 -11.85 3.30 -0.24
N VAL A 37 -10.74 2.58 -0.44
CA VAL A 37 -9.44 2.95 0.14
C VAL A 37 -8.97 4.30 -0.38
N ALA A 38 -9.07 4.54 -1.70
CA ALA A 38 -8.65 5.80 -2.31
C ALA A 38 -9.50 6.96 -1.81
N ASP A 39 -10.83 6.83 -1.85
CA ASP A 39 -11.78 7.86 -1.45
C ASP A 39 -11.59 8.27 0.02
N ALA A 40 -11.42 7.30 0.93
CA ALA A 40 -11.12 7.57 2.34
C ALA A 40 -9.82 8.37 2.49
N LEU A 41 -8.76 8.02 1.76
CA LEU A 41 -7.48 8.72 1.82
C LEU A 41 -7.56 10.13 1.22
N GLU A 42 -8.35 10.34 0.17
CA GLU A 42 -8.58 11.66 -0.42
C GLU A 42 -9.25 12.62 0.57
N ARG A 43 -10.23 12.11 1.34
CA ARG A 43 -10.88 12.81 2.46
C ARG A 43 -9.95 13.04 3.66
N GLY A 44 -8.76 12.45 3.66
CA GLY A 44 -7.78 12.57 4.74
C GLY A 44 -8.02 11.59 5.89
N GLU A 45 -8.88 10.61 5.71
CA GLU A 45 -9.18 9.57 6.69
C GLU A 45 -8.04 8.54 6.74
N MET A 46 -8.05 7.71 7.79
CA MET A 46 -7.11 6.61 7.95
C MET A 46 -7.83 5.30 7.64
N VAL A 47 -7.26 4.52 6.72
CA VAL A 47 -7.72 3.15 6.46
C VAL A 47 -6.88 2.18 7.28
N LYS A 48 -7.52 1.33 8.07
CA LYS A 48 -6.87 0.27 8.84
C LYS A 48 -7.38 -1.09 8.40
N ILE A 49 -6.45 -1.96 7.98
CA ILE A 49 -6.74 -3.34 7.63
C ILE A 49 -6.02 -4.22 8.65
N SER A 50 -6.80 -4.90 9.51
CA SER A 50 -6.27 -5.75 10.58
C SER A 50 -5.28 -6.78 10.03
N SER A 51 -4.24 -7.09 10.79
CA SER A 51 -3.13 -7.98 10.41
C SER A 51 -2.32 -7.56 9.17
N PHE A 52 -2.75 -6.58 8.39
CA PHE A 52 -2.03 -6.09 7.21
C PHE A 52 -1.29 -4.78 7.51
N GLY A 53 -2.01 -3.72 7.86
CA GLY A 53 -1.41 -2.42 8.12
C GLY A 53 -2.41 -1.27 8.10
N SER A 54 -1.87 -0.05 8.01
CA SER A 54 -2.68 1.16 7.91
C SER A 54 -2.14 2.10 6.84
N PHE A 55 -3.06 2.77 6.15
CA PHE A 55 -2.80 3.85 5.20
C PHE A 55 -3.27 5.16 5.82
N SER A 56 -2.47 6.21 5.65
CA SER A 56 -2.80 7.54 6.17
C SER A 56 -2.19 8.60 5.29
N VAL A 57 -2.88 9.72 5.12
CA VAL A 57 -2.32 10.90 4.48
C VAL A 57 -1.70 11.83 5.52
N ARG A 58 -0.48 12.29 5.28
CA ARG A 58 0.21 13.29 6.12
C ARG A 58 0.47 14.55 5.33
N GLN A 59 0.26 15.70 5.97
CA GLN A 59 0.71 16.97 5.43
C GLN A 59 2.19 17.16 5.75
N LYS A 60 2.97 17.53 4.74
CA LYS A 60 4.37 17.91 4.87
C LYS A 60 4.46 19.40 4.60
N GLY A 61 4.97 20.16 5.57
CA GLY A 61 5.19 21.59 5.43
C GLY A 61 6.32 21.93 4.46
N ARG A 62 6.44 23.21 4.14
CA ARG A 62 7.55 23.75 3.36
C ARG A 62 8.86 23.52 4.12
N ARG A 63 9.92 23.17 3.40
CA ARG A 63 11.28 23.11 3.95
C ARG A 63 12.31 23.36 2.86
N ILE A 64 13.54 23.68 3.25
CA ILE A 64 14.66 23.78 2.31
C ILE A 64 15.31 22.40 2.20
N GLY A 65 15.46 21.91 0.97
CA GLY A 65 16.27 20.75 0.63
C GLY A 65 17.55 21.17 -0.07
N ARG A 66 18.40 20.20 -0.42
CA ARG A 66 19.58 20.43 -1.25
C ARG A 66 19.55 19.55 -2.48
N ASN A 67 19.96 20.08 -3.62
CA ASN A 67 20.19 19.29 -4.81
C ASN A 67 21.34 18.30 -4.52
N PRO A 68 21.13 16.97 -4.58
CA PRO A 68 22.16 16.00 -4.24
C PRO A 68 23.41 16.09 -5.12
N LYS A 69 23.30 16.68 -6.32
CA LYS A 69 24.41 16.82 -7.27
C LYS A 69 25.20 18.12 -7.10
N THR A 70 24.53 19.24 -6.83
CA THR A 70 25.16 20.59 -6.78
C THR A 70 25.29 21.15 -5.37
N GLY A 71 24.58 20.62 -4.39
CA GLY A 71 24.53 21.13 -3.01
C GLY A 71 23.66 22.38 -2.83
N GLU A 72 23.16 22.96 -3.92
CA GLU A 72 22.34 24.17 -3.90
C GLU A 72 21.04 23.96 -3.14
N GLU A 73 20.62 24.98 -2.42
CA GLU A 73 19.40 24.96 -1.63
C GLU A 73 18.17 25.17 -2.53
N VAL A 74 17.21 24.24 -2.45
CA VAL A 74 15.99 24.24 -3.27
C VAL A 74 14.77 24.15 -2.35
N PRO A 75 13.77 25.04 -2.51
CA PRO A 75 12.55 24.97 -1.71
C PRO A 75 11.74 23.72 -2.06
N ILE A 76 11.38 22.95 -1.03
CA ILE A 76 10.43 21.84 -1.13
C ILE A 76 9.07 22.38 -0.71
N LEU A 77 8.14 22.44 -1.66
CA LEU A 77 6.79 22.94 -1.44
C LEU A 77 5.98 22.02 -0.49
N PRO A 78 5.02 22.58 0.27
CA PRO A 78 4.09 21.79 1.05
C PRO A 78 3.33 20.79 0.18
N ARG A 79 3.08 19.59 0.69
CA ARG A 79 2.35 18.55 -0.03
C ARG A 79 1.70 17.53 0.90
N ARG A 80 0.69 16.83 0.40
CA ARG A 80 0.15 15.62 1.03
C ARG A 80 0.99 14.41 0.61
N VAL A 81 1.29 13.52 1.55
CA VAL A 81 2.00 12.26 1.28
C VAL A 81 1.22 11.09 1.85
N LEU A 82 1.08 10.01 1.08
CA LEU A 82 0.55 8.75 1.56
C LEU A 82 1.63 8.03 2.38
N VAL A 83 1.22 7.46 3.51
CA VAL A 83 2.09 6.63 4.36
C VAL A 83 1.40 5.31 4.63
N PHE A 84 2.04 4.22 4.23
CA PHE A 84 1.71 2.86 4.67
C PHE A 84 2.53 2.49 5.91
N ARG A 85 1.87 1.96 6.93
CA ARG A 85 2.51 1.34 8.09
C ARG A 85 2.13 -0.14 8.15
N PRO A 86 3.07 -1.06 7.85
CA PRO A 86 2.79 -2.48 7.96
C PRO A 86 2.60 -2.90 9.41
N SER A 87 1.67 -3.82 9.64
CA SER A 87 1.40 -4.38 10.95
C SER A 87 2.58 -5.22 11.46
N HIS A 88 2.64 -5.47 12.78
CA HIS A 88 3.61 -6.42 13.33
C HIS A 88 3.41 -7.83 12.77
N VAL A 89 2.15 -8.25 12.54
CA VAL A 89 1.82 -9.56 11.95
C VAL A 89 2.45 -9.69 10.56
N LEU A 90 2.28 -8.68 9.69
CA LEU A 90 2.83 -8.69 8.34
C LEU A 90 4.36 -8.68 8.36
N LYS A 91 4.98 -7.82 9.18
CA LYS A 91 6.45 -7.78 9.35
C LYS A 91 7.01 -9.12 9.82
N ASN A 92 6.38 -9.74 10.81
CA ASN A 92 6.81 -11.03 11.34
C ASN A 92 6.70 -12.13 10.28
N ARG A 93 5.61 -12.16 9.50
CA ARG A 93 5.44 -13.11 8.38
C ARG A 93 6.52 -12.97 7.32
N ILE A 94 6.91 -11.74 6.98
CA ILE A 94 7.99 -11.48 6.02
C ILE A 94 9.33 -11.94 6.59
N ASN A 95 9.64 -11.60 7.83
CA ASN A 95 10.93 -11.91 8.45
C ASN A 95 11.08 -13.40 8.81
N ALA A 96 9.99 -14.11 9.11
CA ALA A 96 10.03 -15.55 9.37
C ALA A 96 10.55 -16.34 8.17
N GLN A 97 10.32 -15.86 6.95
CA GLN A 97 10.84 -16.48 5.73
C GLN A 97 12.38 -16.39 5.63
N LEU A 98 13.00 -15.40 6.28
CA LEU A 98 14.46 -15.26 6.31
C LEU A 98 15.10 -16.19 7.34
N THR A 99 14.41 -16.52 8.44
CA THR A 99 14.99 -17.26 9.57
C THR A 99 14.77 -18.78 9.51
N GLY A 100 14.13 -19.31 8.46
CA GLY A 100 13.92 -20.76 8.29
C GLY A 100 13.02 -21.45 9.31
N LYS A 101 12.53 -20.74 10.33
CA LYS A 101 11.60 -21.24 11.34
C LYS A 101 10.19 -21.29 10.76
N ARG A 102 9.87 -22.35 10.02
CA ARG A 102 8.50 -22.85 9.97
C ARG A 102 8.36 -23.81 11.15
N GLY A 103 7.50 -23.46 12.11
CA GLY A 103 6.94 -24.43 13.03
C GLY A 103 6.03 -25.39 12.28
#